data_AF-A0A952P3L6-F1
#
_entry.id   AF-A0A952P3L6-F1
#
_cell.length_a   1.000
_cell.length_b   1.000
_cell.length_c   1.000
_cell.angle_alpha   90.00
_cell.angle_beta   90.00
_cell.angle_gamma   90.00
#
_symmetry.space_group_name_H-M   'P 1'
#
loop_
_entity.id
_entity.type
_entity.pdbx_description
1 polymer ?
#
loop_
_entity_poly.entity_id
_entity_poly.type
_entity_poly.pdbx_seq_one_letter_code
_entity_poly.pdbx_strand_id
1 'polypeptide(L)'
;MWKYLKAFGLATLLMGSTFGCSYDIDKTGGLQGAFSGPGAVLDFNSVFQGVIRPKCATCHSAAQGNRGGVNLETYENVFANRAAVQSAVQGGFMPPRSAASLSAEEKAFLLSWLSAGAPRNAAAGGGAPGSGAPGTTPNPGPTPTPPPGDDCRKGDDDDDDNDCIQQGEPAPAPTPDAINFAMVYEQVFAPRCVSCHGERGGVNLETYDNVFANRQAIVDAVDGGFMPPRSRGPLTPEQKELLMRWIQSGAPFSNP
;
A
#
# COMPACT_ATOMS: atom_id res chain seq x y z
N MET A 1 8.16 33.17 -81.83
CA MET A 1 8.93 33.99 -80.87
C MET A 1 8.40 33.64 -79.49
N TRP A 2 8.96 32.68 -78.76
CA TRP A 2 9.95 32.89 -77.68
C TRP A 2 10.50 31.49 -77.30
N LYS A 3 11.44 30.94 -78.07
CA LYS A 3 12.83 30.64 -77.66
C LYS A 3 13.09 30.78 -76.15
N TYR A 4 13.38 29.69 -75.44
CA TYR A 4 14.54 29.49 -74.56
C TYR A 4 14.34 28.23 -73.69
N LEU A 5 14.75 27.10 -74.26
CA LEU A 5 15.33 25.98 -73.52
C LEU A 5 16.39 26.50 -72.53
N LYS A 6 16.33 26.05 -71.28
CA LYS A 6 17.53 25.73 -70.52
C LYS A 6 17.35 24.38 -69.86
N ALA A 7 18.02 23.41 -70.47
CA ALA A 7 18.35 22.14 -69.87
C ALA A 7 19.26 22.39 -68.65
N PHE A 8 18.83 21.92 -67.50
CA PHE A 8 19.69 21.50 -66.40
C PHE A 8 19.18 20.09 -66.08
N GLY A 9 19.90 19.03 -66.41
CA GLY A 9 21.21 18.77 -65.84
C GLY A 9 20.99 17.79 -64.70
N LEU A 10 20.79 16.53 -65.08
CA LEU A 10 20.73 15.36 -64.21
C LEU A 10 21.98 15.31 -63.32
N ALA A 11 21.80 15.37 -62.01
CA ALA A 11 22.82 14.96 -61.05
C ALA A 11 22.13 14.27 -59.86
N THR A 12 21.83 13.00 -60.09
CA THR A 12 21.42 12.03 -59.07
C THR A 12 22.58 11.83 -58.10
N LEU A 13 22.56 12.53 -56.95
CA LEU A 13 23.48 12.26 -55.85
C LEU A 13 22.75 11.38 -54.82
N LEU A 14 22.84 10.07 -55.02
CA LEU A 14 22.56 9.05 -54.01
C LEU A 14 23.66 9.13 -52.93
N MET A 15 23.53 10.04 -51.96
CA MET A 15 24.25 9.92 -50.69
C MET A 15 23.36 9.19 -49.70
N GLY A 16 23.44 7.85 -49.77
CA GLY A 16 22.99 6.97 -48.71
C GLY A 16 23.77 7.26 -47.44
N SER A 17 23.21 8.11 -46.58
CA SER A 17 23.63 8.21 -45.19
C SER A 17 22.70 7.35 -44.35
N THR A 18 22.88 6.02 -44.47
CA THR A 18 22.38 5.08 -43.46
C THR A 18 23.29 5.14 -42.24
N PHE A 19 23.36 6.30 -41.60
CA PHE A 19 23.63 6.35 -40.16
C PHE A 19 22.29 6.20 -39.45
N GLY A 20 21.64 5.07 -39.74
CA GLY A 20 20.65 4.51 -38.84
C GLY A 20 21.43 4.03 -37.63
N CYS A 21 21.70 4.93 -36.69
CA CYS A 21 21.63 4.53 -35.29
C CYS A 21 20.16 4.12 -35.07
N SER A 22 19.81 2.91 -35.52
CA SER A 22 18.73 2.12 -34.94
C SER A 22 19.20 1.83 -33.51
N TYR A 23 19.09 2.87 -32.70
CA TYR A 23 19.08 2.75 -31.26
C TYR A 23 17.59 2.64 -30.95
N ASP A 24 17.03 1.47 -31.26
CA ASP A 24 15.91 0.96 -30.49
C ASP A 24 16.45 0.76 -29.08
N ILE A 25 16.49 1.86 -28.32
CA ILE A 25 16.44 1.72 -26.88
C ILE A 25 15.02 1.28 -26.61
N ASP A 26 14.83 -0.04 -26.61
CA ASP A 26 13.94 -0.63 -25.64
C ASP A 26 14.45 -0.17 -24.27
N LYS A 27 13.99 1.01 -23.82
CA LYS A 27 14.23 1.59 -22.49
C LYS A 27 13.57 0.78 -21.38
N THR A 28 13.13 -0.43 -21.72
CA THR A 28 12.57 -1.48 -20.87
C THR A 28 13.50 -2.71 -20.78
N GLY A 29 14.54 -2.81 -21.61
CA GLY A 29 15.36 -4.01 -21.81
C GLY A 29 16.33 -4.41 -20.69
N GLY A 30 16.18 -3.86 -19.48
CA GLY A 30 17.08 -4.16 -18.35
C GLY A 30 16.46 -5.00 -17.23
N LEU A 31 15.13 -5.08 -17.13
CA LEU A 31 14.46 -5.64 -15.94
C LEU A 31 13.58 -6.87 -16.20
N GLN A 32 13.44 -7.31 -17.46
CA GLN A 32 12.64 -8.49 -17.80
C GLN A 32 13.11 -9.79 -17.11
N GLY A 33 14.34 -9.84 -16.59
CA GLY A 33 14.83 -10.93 -15.74
C GLY A 33 14.82 -10.64 -14.23
N ALA A 34 14.60 -9.40 -13.80
CA ALA A 34 14.76 -8.98 -12.40
C ALA A 34 13.55 -9.33 -11.52
N PHE A 35 12.36 -9.49 -12.11
CA PHE A 35 11.11 -9.61 -11.36
C PHE A 35 10.67 -11.04 -11.02
N SER A 36 11.21 -12.04 -11.72
CA SER A 36 10.70 -13.42 -11.64
C SER A 36 11.79 -14.49 -11.48
N GLY A 37 13.04 -14.09 -11.24
CA GLY A 37 14.14 -15.02 -11.02
C GLY A 37 14.17 -15.60 -9.59
N PRO A 38 14.78 -16.78 -9.35
CA PRO A 38 15.00 -17.38 -8.02
C PRO A 38 15.82 -16.57 -6.99
N GLY A 39 16.04 -15.29 -7.25
CA GLY A 39 16.72 -14.34 -6.36
C GLY A 39 16.12 -12.94 -6.45
N ALA A 40 14.90 -12.79 -6.99
CA ALA A 40 14.21 -11.51 -7.02
C ALA A 40 13.96 -11.06 -5.58
N VAL A 41 14.67 -10.02 -5.17
CA VAL A 41 14.57 -9.47 -3.82
C VAL A 41 13.28 -8.66 -3.73
N LEU A 42 12.33 -9.14 -2.94
CA LEU A 42 11.10 -8.41 -2.65
C LEU A 42 11.37 -7.39 -1.55
N ASP A 43 11.97 -6.26 -1.92
CA ASP A 43 12.20 -5.12 -1.04
C ASP A 43 11.80 -3.79 -1.68
N PHE A 44 11.78 -2.73 -0.88
CA PHE A 44 11.38 -1.42 -1.35
C PHE A 44 12.28 -0.90 -2.47
N ASN A 45 13.59 -1.10 -2.39
CA ASN A 45 14.51 -0.56 -3.40
C ASN A 45 14.27 -1.20 -4.77
N SER A 46 14.07 -2.52 -4.80
CA SER A 46 13.78 -3.29 -6.02
C SER A 46 12.45 -2.88 -6.63
N VAL A 47 11.40 -2.74 -5.82
CA VAL A 47 10.08 -2.27 -6.27
C VAL A 47 10.09 -0.81 -6.69
N PHE A 48 10.81 0.03 -5.97
CA PHE A 48 10.90 1.45 -6.25
C PHE A 48 11.60 1.69 -7.59
N GLN A 49 12.76 1.09 -7.80
CA GLN A 49 13.50 1.25 -9.06
C GLN A 49 12.79 0.57 -10.23
N GLY A 50 12.20 -0.61 -10.00
CA GLY A 50 11.60 -1.41 -11.06
C GLY A 50 10.20 -0.97 -11.49
N VAL A 51 9.40 -0.43 -10.57
CA VAL A 51 7.98 -0.14 -10.84
C VAL A 51 7.61 1.29 -10.42
N ILE A 52 7.76 1.66 -9.15
CA ILE A 52 7.19 2.92 -8.63
C ILE A 52 7.83 4.14 -9.31
N ARG A 53 9.16 4.21 -9.39
CA ARG A 53 9.88 5.33 -10.00
C ARG A 53 9.55 5.50 -11.48
N PRO A 54 9.63 4.47 -12.35
CA PRO A 54 9.33 4.65 -13.77
C PRO A 54 7.84 4.82 -14.10
N LYS A 55 6.92 4.25 -13.29
CA LYS A 55 5.49 4.16 -13.66
C LYS A 55 4.58 5.06 -12.84
N CYS A 56 4.95 5.37 -11.60
CA CYS A 56 4.09 6.10 -10.65
C CYS A 56 4.64 7.49 -10.34
N ALA A 57 5.95 7.62 -10.10
CA ALA A 57 6.56 8.85 -9.59
C ALA A 57 6.42 10.04 -10.55
N THR A 58 6.20 9.83 -11.85
CA THR A 58 5.95 10.93 -12.80
C THR A 58 4.74 11.80 -12.40
N CYS A 59 3.73 11.21 -11.74
CA CYS A 59 2.55 11.92 -11.25
C CYS A 59 2.48 11.97 -9.71
N HIS A 60 3.12 11.02 -9.03
CA HIS A 60 3.08 10.83 -7.58
C HIS A 60 4.38 11.26 -6.90
N SER A 61 4.93 12.41 -7.27
CA SER A 61 6.15 12.97 -6.69
C SER A 61 5.95 14.40 -6.24
N ALA A 62 6.72 14.85 -5.26
CA ALA A 62 6.78 16.27 -4.89
C ALA A 62 7.31 17.10 -6.06
N ALA A 63 8.35 16.61 -6.74
CA ALA A 63 9.03 17.34 -7.81
C ALA A 63 8.12 17.65 -9.02
N GLN A 64 7.06 16.86 -9.27
CA GLN A 64 6.11 17.09 -10.36
C GLN A 64 4.76 17.65 -9.84
N GLY A 65 4.76 18.20 -8.62
CA GLY A 65 3.58 18.84 -8.02
C GLY A 65 2.51 17.88 -7.53
N ASN A 66 2.86 16.60 -7.37
CA ASN A 66 2.01 15.54 -6.83
C ASN A 66 0.59 15.51 -7.42
N ARG A 67 0.51 15.50 -8.76
CA ARG A 67 -0.75 15.49 -9.51
C ARG A 67 -1.65 14.31 -9.14
N GLY A 68 -1.05 13.21 -8.67
CA GLY A 68 -1.75 12.02 -8.23
C GLY A 68 -2.27 12.08 -6.77
N GLY A 69 -2.09 13.21 -6.08
CA GLY A 69 -2.64 13.43 -4.73
C GLY A 69 -1.90 12.72 -3.59
N VAL A 70 -0.96 11.81 -3.90
CA VAL A 70 -0.11 11.11 -2.92
C VAL A 70 1.33 11.05 -3.42
N ASN A 71 2.27 11.41 -2.55
CA ASN A 71 3.71 11.28 -2.83
C ASN A 71 4.12 9.81 -2.67
N LEU A 72 4.89 9.24 -3.59
CA LEU A 72 5.38 7.87 -3.59
C LEU A 72 6.92 7.80 -3.73
N GLU A 73 7.64 8.87 -3.44
CA GLU A 73 9.11 8.98 -3.61
C GLU A 73 9.92 8.36 -2.48
N THR A 74 9.32 8.20 -1.30
CA THR A 74 9.97 7.63 -0.12
C THR A 74 9.27 6.36 0.33
N TYR A 75 9.99 5.50 1.03
CA TYR A 75 9.41 4.29 1.61
C TYR A 75 8.26 4.63 2.53
N GLU A 76 8.43 5.62 3.41
CA GLU A 76 7.45 6.01 4.42
C GLU A 76 6.13 6.41 3.74
N ASN A 77 6.22 7.19 2.66
CA ASN A 77 5.03 7.61 1.92
C ASN A 77 4.37 6.44 1.19
N VAL A 78 5.15 5.57 0.54
CA VAL A 78 4.59 4.39 -0.13
C VAL A 78 3.96 3.44 0.88
N PHE A 79 4.62 3.20 2.01
CA PHE A 79 4.15 2.32 3.07
C PHE A 79 2.86 2.85 3.71
N ALA A 80 2.78 4.15 3.99
CA ALA A 80 1.56 4.80 4.48
C ALA A 80 0.39 4.67 3.49
N ASN A 81 0.67 4.69 2.19
CA ASN A 81 -0.33 4.62 1.13
C ASN A 81 -0.51 3.20 0.52
N ARG A 82 0.14 2.18 1.08
CA ARG A 82 0.29 0.86 0.43
C ARG A 82 -1.04 0.20 0.07
N ALA A 83 -2.05 0.35 0.92
CA ALA A 83 -3.38 -0.19 0.68
C ALA A 83 -4.09 0.51 -0.48
N ALA A 84 -3.93 1.83 -0.62
CA ALA A 84 -4.48 2.60 -1.73
C ALA A 84 -3.77 2.26 -3.05
N VAL A 85 -2.43 2.16 -3.01
CA VAL A 85 -1.62 1.71 -4.15
C VAL A 85 -2.05 0.31 -4.61
N GLN A 86 -2.18 -0.65 -3.68
CA GLN A 86 -2.63 -2.01 -3.98
C GLN A 86 -3.99 -2.01 -4.67
N SER A 87 -4.97 -1.28 -4.12
CA SER A 87 -6.33 -1.21 -4.65
C SER A 87 -6.36 -0.62 -6.07
N ALA A 88 -5.65 0.49 -6.30
CA ALA A 88 -5.61 1.18 -7.58
C ALA A 88 -4.96 0.31 -8.68
N VAL A 89 -3.89 -0.40 -8.34
CA VAL A 89 -3.18 -1.31 -9.25
C VAL A 89 -3.99 -2.58 -9.52
N GLN A 90 -4.60 -3.20 -8.50
CA GLN A 90 -5.46 -4.37 -8.66
C GLN A 90 -6.64 -4.07 -9.58
N GLY A 91 -7.34 -2.96 -9.33
CA GLY A 91 -8.49 -2.51 -10.14
C GLY A 91 -8.12 -1.99 -11.54
N GLY A 92 -6.84 -1.82 -11.86
CA GLY A 92 -6.40 -1.33 -13.17
C GLY A 92 -6.74 0.13 -13.44
N PHE A 93 -7.02 0.91 -12.38
CA PHE A 93 -7.29 2.35 -12.48
C PHE A 93 -6.01 3.16 -12.61
N MET A 94 -4.89 2.61 -12.16
CA MET A 94 -3.57 3.22 -12.22
C MET A 94 -2.57 2.28 -12.91
N PRO A 95 -1.67 2.81 -13.76
CA PRO A 95 -1.59 4.21 -14.20
C PRO A 95 -2.78 4.66 -15.08
N PRO A 96 -3.06 5.98 -15.21
CA PRO A 96 -4.13 6.45 -16.10
C PRO A 96 -3.83 6.06 -17.54
N ARG A 97 -4.86 5.97 -18.39
CA ARG A 97 -4.72 5.52 -19.79
C ARG A 97 -3.73 6.33 -20.64
N SER A 98 -3.43 7.58 -20.25
CA SER A 98 -2.46 8.44 -20.91
C SER A 98 -1.01 8.20 -20.47
N ALA A 99 -0.79 7.38 -19.44
CA ALA A 99 0.52 6.98 -18.96
C ALA A 99 0.88 5.55 -19.38
N ALA A 100 2.16 5.20 -19.27
CA ALA A 100 2.60 3.84 -19.57
C ALA A 100 1.99 2.84 -18.58
N SER A 101 1.22 1.88 -19.08
CA SER A 101 0.63 0.81 -18.27
C SER A 101 1.71 -0.06 -17.61
N LEU A 102 1.30 -0.72 -16.52
CA LEU A 102 2.07 -1.81 -15.92
C LEU A 102 1.96 -3.06 -16.81
N SER A 103 3.09 -3.72 -17.07
CA SER A 103 3.07 -5.08 -17.60
C SER A 103 2.46 -6.04 -16.58
N ALA A 104 2.11 -7.25 -17.03
CA ALA A 104 1.61 -8.29 -16.12
C ALA A 104 2.62 -8.64 -15.04
N GLU A 105 3.91 -8.70 -15.40
CA GLU A 105 5.03 -9.00 -14.51
C GLU A 105 5.28 -7.85 -13.52
N GLU A 106 5.30 -6.59 -13.98
CA GLU A 106 5.46 -5.42 -13.10
C GLU A 106 4.32 -5.33 -12.08
N LYS A 107 3.08 -5.58 -12.52
CA LYS A 107 1.90 -5.65 -11.64
C LYS A 107 2.04 -6.78 -10.62
N ALA A 108 2.39 -7.99 -11.06
CA ALA A 108 2.56 -9.13 -10.18
C ALA A 108 3.67 -8.89 -9.13
N PHE A 109 4.79 -8.29 -9.54
CA PHE A 109 5.92 -7.98 -8.66
C PHE A 109 5.54 -6.96 -7.58
N LEU A 110 4.91 -5.85 -7.97
CA LEU A 110 4.45 -4.82 -7.03
C LEU A 110 3.41 -5.39 -6.04
N LEU A 111 2.43 -6.17 -6.54
CA LEU A 111 1.41 -6.78 -5.68
C LEU A 111 1.97 -7.84 -4.75
N SER A 112 3.00 -8.59 -5.16
CA SER A 112 3.68 -9.58 -4.31
C SER A 112 4.45 -8.91 -3.17
N TRP A 113 5.11 -7.78 -3.44
CA TRP A 113 5.78 -7.01 -2.37
C TRP A 113 4.77 -6.38 -1.41
N LEU A 114 3.66 -5.82 -1.93
CA LEU A 114 2.60 -5.25 -1.10
C LEU A 114 1.93 -6.31 -0.21
N SER A 115 1.65 -7.51 -0.76
CA SER A 115 1.07 -8.62 0.01
C SER A 115 2.02 -9.22 1.05
N ALA A 116 3.34 -9.14 0.81
CA ALA A 116 4.38 -9.51 1.78
C ALA A 116 4.56 -8.47 2.92
N GLY A 117 3.68 -7.47 3.02
CA GLY A 117 3.75 -6.43 4.05
C GLY A 117 4.63 -5.24 3.66
N ALA A 118 5.00 -5.10 2.39
CA ALA A 118 5.83 -4.03 1.86
C ALA A 118 7.16 -3.84 2.63
N PRO A 119 7.98 -4.90 2.80
CA PRO A 119 9.19 -4.82 3.59
C PRO A 119 10.18 -3.80 3.00
N ARG A 120 10.79 -2.96 3.86
CA ARG A 120 11.77 -1.96 3.43
C ARG A 120 13.01 -2.62 2.82
N ASN A 121 13.54 -3.60 3.52
CA ASN A 121 14.74 -4.33 3.14
C ASN A 121 14.36 -5.74 2.72
N ALA A 122 15.23 -6.39 1.97
CA ALA A 122 15.11 -7.81 1.68
C ALA A 122 14.79 -8.56 2.97
N ALA A 123 13.67 -9.30 3.00
CA ALA A 123 13.49 -10.29 4.04
C ALA A 123 14.69 -11.25 3.91
N ALA A 124 15.57 -11.24 4.91
CA ALA A 124 16.77 -12.04 4.88
C ALA A 124 16.38 -13.52 4.91
N GLY A 125 16.41 -14.17 3.74
CA GLY A 125 16.21 -15.61 3.61
C GLY A 125 14.76 -16.03 3.37
N GLY A 126 14.50 -16.50 2.16
CA GLY A 126 13.21 -17.06 1.78
C GLY A 126 12.88 -18.33 2.56
N GLY A 127 11.66 -18.35 3.08
CA GLY A 127 10.85 -19.54 3.29
C GLY A 127 9.45 -19.22 2.80
N ALA A 128 8.85 -20.14 2.03
CA ALA A 128 7.46 -20.08 1.58
C ALA A 128 6.46 -19.72 2.72
N PRO A 129 5.25 -19.22 2.43
CA PRO A 129 4.37 -18.61 3.42
C PRO A 129 3.89 -19.65 4.45
N GLY A 130 4.56 -19.67 5.60
CA GLY A 130 4.01 -20.19 6.84
C GLY A 130 3.25 -19.06 7.53
N SER A 131 1.96 -19.27 7.75
CA SER A 131 1.13 -18.44 8.63
C SER A 131 1.80 -18.32 10.00
N GLY A 132 2.48 -17.20 10.25
CA GLY A 132 3.21 -16.94 11.48
C GLY A 132 3.35 -15.44 11.71
N ALA A 133 2.92 -15.00 12.89
CA ALA A 133 2.69 -13.64 13.35
C ALA A 133 3.82 -12.60 13.06
N PRO A 134 3.48 -11.30 12.98
CA PRO A 134 4.48 -10.24 12.99
C PRO A 134 4.90 -9.90 14.43
N GLY A 135 6.15 -10.18 14.75
CA GLY A 135 6.84 -9.67 15.93
C GLY A 135 8.10 -8.89 15.53
N THR A 136 8.35 -7.82 16.28
CA THR A 136 9.58 -6.98 16.38
C THR A 136 9.76 -5.91 15.29
N THR A 137 9.95 -4.61 15.55
CA THR A 137 10.15 -3.77 16.76
C THR A 137 9.83 -2.30 16.40
N PRO A 138 9.29 -1.46 17.30
CA PRO A 138 9.20 -0.01 17.09
C PRO A 138 10.55 0.71 17.25
N ASN A 139 10.78 1.71 16.41
CA ASN A 139 11.80 2.75 16.57
C ASN A 139 11.56 3.52 17.91
N PRO A 140 12.59 3.79 18.74
CA PRO A 140 12.38 4.49 20.01
C PRO A 140 12.12 5.98 19.75
N GLY A 141 10.87 6.41 19.94
CA GLY A 141 10.56 7.80 20.25
C GLY A 141 11.13 8.17 21.63
N PRO A 142 11.26 9.47 21.94
CA PRO A 142 11.89 9.93 23.17
C PRO A 142 11.22 9.33 24.41
N THR A 143 12.04 8.69 25.24
CA THR A 143 11.69 8.06 26.50
C THR A 143 10.98 9.05 27.43
N PRO A 144 9.75 8.78 27.90
CA PRO A 144 9.24 9.47 29.08
C PRO A 144 10.07 9.05 30.29
N THR A 145 10.61 10.03 30.99
CA THR A 145 11.35 9.86 32.25
C THR A 145 10.53 8.98 33.22
N PRO A 146 11.09 7.89 33.76
CA PRO A 146 10.39 7.08 34.75
C PRO A 146 10.18 7.89 36.05
N PRO A 147 9.09 7.66 36.81
CA PRO A 147 9.02 8.12 38.18
C PRO A 147 10.16 7.49 39.00
N PRO A 148 10.69 8.17 40.02
CA PRO A 148 11.73 7.62 40.88
C PRO A 148 11.23 6.30 41.50
N GLY A 149 12.02 5.24 41.29
CA GLY A 149 11.72 3.91 41.79
C GLY A 149 11.73 3.87 43.31
N ASP A 150 10.76 3.17 43.87
CA ASP A 150 10.74 2.81 45.28
C ASP A 150 11.92 1.87 45.57
N ASP A 151 12.75 2.32 46.51
CA ASP A 151 13.92 1.64 47.03
C ASP A 151 13.52 0.28 47.62
N CYS A 152 13.92 -0.82 46.97
CA CYS A 152 14.09 -2.09 47.65
C CYS A 152 15.29 -1.96 48.59
N ARG A 153 15.02 -1.45 49.80
CA ARG A 153 15.98 -1.30 50.87
C ARG A 153 16.44 -2.69 51.30
N LYS A 154 17.67 -3.01 50.93
CA LYS A 154 18.46 -4.14 51.43
C LYS A 154 18.54 -4.04 52.97
N GLY A 155 17.80 -4.90 53.65
CA GLY A 155 18.02 -5.20 55.06
C GLY A 155 19.10 -6.26 55.14
N ASP A 156 20.21 -5.92 55.80
CA ASP A 156 21.24 -6.86 56.21
C ASP A 156 20.74 -7.53 57.49
N ASP A 157 19.93 -8.58 57.38
CA ASP A 157 19.62 -9.47 58.49
C ASP A 157 19.64 -10.91 57.96
N ASP A 158 20.39 -11.73 58.68
CA ASP A 158 20.70 -13.13 58.40
C ASP A 158 19.43 -14.02 58.40
N ASP A 159 19.47 -15.06 57.57
CA ASP A 159 18.56 -16.22 57.54
C ASP A 159 17.14 -15.97 57.01
N ASP A 160 16.97 -16.01 55.68
CA ASP A 160 15.93 -16.84 55.03
C ASP A 160 16.13 -16.82 53.51
N ASP A 161 16.56 -17.98 52.99
CA ASP A 161 16.58 -18.28 51.57
C ASP A 161 15.16 -18.24 50.98
N ASN A 162 15.06 -17.73 49.75
CA ASN A 162 13.95 -17.92 48.81
C ASN A 162 12.75 -16.95 48.89
N ASP A 163 12.90 -15.75 48.31
CA ASP A 163 11.80 -15.16 47.52
C ASP A 163 12.24 -14.05 46.54
N CYS A 164 13.09 -14.43 45.56
CA CYS A 164 13.25 -13.65 44.33
C CYS A 164 12.61 -14.43 43.18
N ILE A 165 11.34 -14.84 43.32
CA ILE A 165 10.58 -15.31 42.17
C ILE A 165 10.37 -14.10 41.25
N GLN A 166 11.25 -13.98 40.26
CA GLN A 166 10.94 -13.30 39.02
C GLN A 166 9.74 -14.03 38.40
N GLN A 167 8.54 -13.60 38.80
CA GLN A 167 7.33 -13.90 38.08
C GLN A 167 7.55 -13.34 36.68
N GLY A 168 7.79 -14.23 35.71
CA GLY A 168 7.90 -13.85 34.32
C GLY A 168 6.70 -12.99 33.97
N GLU A 169 6.96 -11.77 33.52
CA GLU A 169 5.92 -10.83 33.14
C GLU A 169 4.93 -11.56 32.21
N PRO A 170 3.64 -11.65 32.58
CA PRO A 170 2.64 -12.24 31.70
C PRO A 170 2.67 -11.46 30.38
N ALA A 171 2.66 -12.19 29.26
CA ALA A 171 2.52 -11.58 27.94
C ALA A 171 1.40 -10.52 27.99
N PRO A 172 1.59 -9.32 27.40
CA PRO A 172 0.62 -8.26 27.50
C PRO A 172 -0.73 -8.78 27.01
N ALA A 173 -1.74 -8.68 27.88
CA ALA A 173 -3.11 -9.03 27.51
C ALA A 173 -3.49 -8.28 26.22
N PRO A 174 -4.23 -8.92 25.29
CA PRO A 174 -4.72 -8.23 24.10
C PRO A 174 -5.46 -6.96 24.55
N THR A 175 -5.06 -5.79 24.06
CA THR A 175 -5.72 -4.54 24.43
C THR A 175 -7.17 -4.59 23.92
N PRO A 176 -8.18 -4.56 24.81
CA PRO A 176 -9.59 -4.61 24.42
C PRO A 176 -10.07 -3.41 23.57
N ASP A 177 -9.19 -2.44 23.31
CA ASP A 177 -9.52 -1.13 22.73
C ASP A 177 -9.16 -0.98 21.24
N ALA A 178 -8.63 -2.02 20.59
CA ALA A 178 -8.30 -1.94 19.16
C ALA A 178 -9.58 -2.10 18.30
N ILE A 179 -10.02 -1.01 17.67
CA ILE A 179 -11.11 -1.04 16.69
C ILE A 179 -10.76 -2.02 15.58
N ASN A 180 -11.67 -2.95 15.30
CA ASN A 180 -11.46 -4.01 14.33
C ASN A 180 -12.70 -4.22 13.45
N PHE A 181 -12.56 -5.09 12.44
CA PHE A 181 -13.65 -5.35 11.51
C PHE A 181 -14.90 -5.89 12.21
N ALA A 182 -14.78 -6.82 13.16
CA ALA A 182 -15.93 -7.38 13.86
C ALA A 182 -16.76 -6.29 14.56
N MET A 183 -16.10 -5.38 15.28
CA MET A 183 -16.75 -4.24 15.92
C MET A 183 -17.47 -3.32 14.93
N VAL A 184 -16.81 -2.92 13.84
CA VAL A 184 -17.43 -2.04 12.82
C VAL A 184 -18.53 -2.76 12.06
N TYR A 185 -18.37 -4.06 11.83
CA TYR A 185 -19.36 -4.88 11.15
C TYR A 185 -20.66 -4.95 11.95
N GLU A 186 -20.58 -5.28 13.23
CA GLU A 186 -21.73 -5.37 14.12
C GLU A 186 -22.43 -4.01 14.31
N GLN A 187 -21.66 -2.94 14.46
CA GLN A 187 -22.22 -1.62 14.79
C GLN A 187 -22.67 -0.80 13.57
N VAL A 188 -22.07 -1.05 12.39
CA VAL A 188 -22.29 -0.24 11.19
C VAL A 188 -22.73 -1.09 10.02
N PHE A 189 -21.90 -2.03 9.53
CA PHE A 189 -22.19 -2.71 8.26
C PHE A 189 -23.45 -3.57 8.32
N ALA A 190 -23.57 -4.47 9.30
CA ALA A 190 -24.71 -5.36 9.45
C ALA A 190 -26.06 -4.59 9.57
N PRO A 191 -26.22 -3.62 10.50
CA PRO A 191 -27.50 -2.95 10.67
C PRO A 191 -27.81 -1.88 9.60
N ARG A 192 -26.78 -1.23 9.02
CA ARG A 192 -26.97 -0.06 8.15
C ARG A 192 -26.75 -0.34 6.67
N CYS A 193 -25.91 -1.31 6.32
CA CYS A 193 -25.44 -1.50 4.94
C CYS A 193 -25.90 -2.83 4.33
N VAL A 194 -25.67 -3.95 5.02
CA VAL A 194 -25.82 -5.31 4.48
C VAL A 194 -27.22 -5.64 3.99
N SER A 195 -28.27 -5.05 4.60
CA SER A 195 -29.65 -5.27 4.13
C SER A 195 -29.88 -4.92 2.65
N CYS A 196 -29.10 -3.97 2.12
CA CYS A 196 -29.17 -3.53 0.72
C CYS A 196 -27.90 -3.88 -0.05
N HIS A 197 -26.77 -4.05 0.64
CA HIS A 197 -25.44 -4.33 0.11
C HIS A 197 -24.94 -5.72 0.55
N GLY A 198 -25.82 -6.72 0.59
CA GLY A 198 -25.45 -8.13 0.74
C GLY A 198 -25.20 -8.79 -0.62
N GLU A 199 -25.28 -10.12 -0.70
CA GLU A 199 -25.09 -10.87 -1.96
C GLU A 199 -25.89 -10.36 -3.16
N ARG A 200 -27.06 -9.77 -2.91
CA ARG A 200 -28.00 -9.31 -3.95
C ARG A 200 -27.90 -7.80 -4.26
N GLY A 201 -27.02 -7.09 -3.55
CA GLY A 201 -26.98 -5.63 -3.48
C GLY A 201 -26.14 -4.91 -4.53
N GLY A 202 -25.58 -5.63 -5.51
CA GLY A 202 -24.63 -5.09 -6.49
C GLY A 202 -23.23 -4.80 -5.93
N VAL A 203 -23.13 -4.41 -4.66
CA VAL A 203 -21.90 -4.37 -3.87
C VAL A 203 -22.15 -5.22 -2.62
N ASN A 204 -21.41 -6.33 -2.47
CA ASN A 204 -21.49 -7.18 -1.27
C ASN A 204 -20.59 -6.56 -0.17
N LEU A 205 -21.11 -6.41 1.05
CA LEU A 205 -20.42 -5.87 2.22
C LEU A 205 -20.53 -6.83 3.43
N GLU A 206 -20.80 -8.12 3.20
CA GLU A 206 -20.97 -9.15 4.24
C GLU A 206 -19.64 -9.73 4.72
N THR A 207 -18.59 -9.65 3.90
CA THR A 207 -17.27 -10.19 4.22
C THR A 207 -16.25 -9.07 4.35
N TYR A 208 -15.22 -9.31 5.17
CA TYR A 208 -14.11 -8.39 5.30
C TYR A 208 -13.46 -8.08 3.95
N ASP A 209 -13.16 -9.10 3.14
CA ASP A 209 -12.49 -8.90 1.85
C ASP A 209 -13.28 -7.98 0.92
N ASN A 210 -14.62 -8.15 0.87
CA ASN A 210 -15.46 -7.31 0.05
C ASN A 210 -15.54 -5.87 0.60
N VAL A 211 -15.71 -5.72 1.92
CA VAL A 211 -15.70 -4.39 2.56
C VAL A 211 -14.36 -3.70 2.34
N PHE A 212 -13.25 -4.41 2.52
CA PHE A 212 -11.91 -3.89 2.36
C PHE A 212 -11.66 -3.49 0.90
N ALA A 213 -12.05 -4.31 -0.07
CA ALA A 213 -11.94 -3.99 -1.49
C ALA A 213 -12.75 -2.75 -1.89
N ASN A 214 -13.89 -2.50 -1.23
CA ASN A 214 -14.78 -1.38 -1.52
C ASN A 214 -14.62 -0.17 -0.58
N ARG A 215 -13.68 -0.22 0.38
CA ARG A 215 -13.58 0.76 1.48
C ARG A 215 -13.53 2.23 1.04
N GLN A 216 -12.86 2.54 -0.07
CA GLN A 216 -12.82 3.93 -0.56
C GLN A 216 -14.17 4.38 -1.10
N ALA A 217 -14.86 3.55 -1.88
CA ALA A 217 -16.20 3.86 -2.38
C ALA A 217 -17.20 4.00 -1.21
N ILE A 218 -17.02 3.22 -0.14
CA ILE A 218 -17.80 3.34 1.10
C ILE A 218 -17.55 4.71 1.75
N VAL A 219 -16.29 5.13 1.88
CA VAL A 219 -15.95 6.47 2.42
C VAL A 219 -16.58 7.57 1.59
N ASP A 220 -16.39 7.55 0.27
CA ASP A 220 -16.90 8.61 -0.62
C ASP A 220 -18.44 8.70 -0.56
N ALA A 221 -19.13 7.55 -0.51
CA ALA A 221 -20.58 7.49 -0.43
C ALA A 221 -21.13 7.96 0.92
N VAL A 222 -20.49 7.56 2.04
CA VAL A 222 -20.90 7.94 3.39
C VAL A 222 -20.57 9.40 3.69
N ASP A 223 -19.40 9.87 3.27
CA ASP A 223 -18.97 11.25 3.53
C ASP A 223 -19.73 12.26 2.68
N GLY A 224 -19.98 11.92 1.41
CA GLY A 224 -20.85 12.70 0.53
C GLY A 224 -22.34 12.66 0.89
N GLY A 225 -22.73 11.89 1.90
CA GLY A 225 -24.14 11.77 2.33
C GLY A 225 -25.04 11.07 1.31
N PHE A 226 -24.45 10.30 0.38
CA PHE A 226 -25.18 9.49 -0.58
C PHE A 226 -25.68 8.17 0.03
N MET A 227 -24.98 7.68 1.06
CA MET A 227 -25.34 6.48 1.79
C MET A 227 -25.37 6.71 3.31
N PRO A 228 -26.34 6.11 4.04
CA PRO A 228 -27.47 5.33 3.51
C PRO A 228 -28.49 6.19 2.73
N PRO A 229 -29.38 5.57 1.93
CA PRO A 229 -30.46 6.29 1.26
C PRO A 229 -31.30 7.08 2.28
N ARG A 230 -31.83 8.24 1.88
CA ARG A 230 -32.57 9.14 2.78
C ARG A 230 -33.69 8.44 3.58
N SER A 231 -34.32 7.42 3.01
CA SER A 231 -35.38 6.62 3.67
C SER A 231 -34.90 5.78 4.86
N ARG A 232 -33.61 5.47 4.98
CA ARG A 232 -33.02 4.70 6.09
C ARG A 232 -32.39 5.60 7.17
N GLY A 233 -32.42 6.91 6.97
CA GLY A 233 -31.73 7.91 7.78
C GLY A 233 -30.20 7.86 7.61
N PRO A 234 -29.49 8.95 7.92
CA PRO A 234 -28.02 8.98 7.88
C PRO A 234 -27.42 8.04 8.94
N LEU A 235 -26.12 7.76 8.84
CA LEU A 235 -25.41 7.20 10.00
C LEU A 235 -25.44 8.19 11.16
N THR A 236 -25.47 7.67 12.39
CA THR A 236 -25.21 8.51 13.56
C THR A 236 -23.78 9.05 13.50
N PRO A 237 -23.49 10.20 14.14
CA PRO A 237 -22.12 10.72 14.23
C PRO A 237 -21.13 9.68 14.75
N GLU A 238 -21.52 8.89 15.75
CA GLU A 238 -20.70 7.86 16.37
C GLU A 238 -20.42 6.69 15.41
N GLN A 239 -21.43 6.23 14.66
CA GLN A 239 -21.24 5.19 13.64
C GLN A 239 -20.36 5.66 12.49
N LYS A 240 -20.54 6.92 12.05
CA LYS A 240 -19.69 7.50 11.00
C LYS A 240 -18.25 7.60 11.49
N GLU A 241 -18.03 8.10 12.70
CA GLU A 241 -16.69 8.20 13.29
C GLU A 241 -16.03 6.82 13.46
N LEU A 242 -16.76 5.82 13.97
CA LEU A 242 -16.25 4.46 14.12
C LEU A 242 -15.79 3.87 12.78
N LEU A 243 -16.60 4.01 11.73
CA LEU A 243 -16.27 3.56 10.38
C LEU A 243 -15.03 4.28 9.83
N MET A 244 -14.99 5.62 9.93
CA MET A 244 -13.88 6.41 9.41
C MET A 244 -12.57 6.11 10.14
N ARG A 245 -12.62 6.01 11.48
CA ARG A 245 -11.46 5.72 12.31
C ARG A 245 -10.90 4.32 12.03
N TRP A 246 -11.77 3.32 11.84
CA TRP A 246 -11.34 1.98 11.42
C TRP A 246 -10.66 2.00 10.06
N ILE A 247 -11.25 2.66 9.04
CA ILE A 247 -10.64 2.76 7.70
C ILE A 247 -9.31 3.52 7.75
N GLN A 248 -9.23 4.63 8.48
CA GLN A 248 -8.01 5.41 8.67
C GLN A 248 -6.90 4.62 9.38
N SER A 249 -7.27 3.71 10.29
CA SER A 249 -6.32 2.79 10.95
C SER A 249 -5.84 1.64 10.06
N GLY A 250 -6.20 1.65 8.77
CA GLY A 250 -5.84 0.61 7.81
C GLY A 250 -6.84 -0.55 7.76
N ALA A 251 -8.04 -0.34 8.30
CA ALA A 251 -9.13 -1.33 8.33
C ALA A 251 -8.67 -2.70 8.88
N PRO A 252 -8.12 -2.78 10.09
CA PRO A 252 -7.61 -4.02 10.65
C PRO A 252 -8.71 -5.08 10.75
N PHE A 253 -8.39 -6.31 10.31
CA PHE A 253 -9.32 -7.45 10.32
C PHE A 253 -9.64 -7.96 11.71
N SER A 254 -8.65 -7.99 12.62
CA SER A 254 -8.61 -8.74 13.89
C SER A 254 -9.98 -9.21 14.40
N ASN A 255 -10.25 -10.50 14.25
CA ASN A 255 -11.39 -11.17 14.86
C ASN A 255 -11.15 -11.24 16.38
N PRO A 256 -12.17 -11.07 17.25
CA PRO A 256 -12.03 -11.43 18.66
C PRO A 256 -11.66 -12.91 18.83
#